data_AF-A0A6P0TFU1-F1
#
_entry.id   AF-A0A6P0TFU1-F1
#
_cell.length_a   1.000
_cell.length_b   1.000
_cell.length_c   1.000
_cell.angle_alpha   90.00
_cell.angle_beta   90.00
_cell.angle_gamma   90.00
#
_symmetry.space_group_name_H-M   'P 1'
#
loop_
_entity.id
_entity.type
_entity.pdbx_description
1 polymer ?
#
loop_
_entity_poly.entity_id
_entity_poly.type
_entity_poly.pdbx_seq_one_letter_code
_entity_poly.pdbx_strand_id
1 'polypeptide(L)'
;MPRKKQRNQKGSVAIVLRGKSKDMLSLQFSYKGKQQRRALGLKDSPLNRQYAKGIAAKIEADLAFDCFDETFAKYLSTNETVADTPTTIDLFTQFTETRRQGGTSSQRIHSVYKPIISNLTRFGQVIEDEARARAFVDLLRSRQSPGIANQNLSLLKSFGSWCVDTGVWSENHFKPIARLKRVNTVSDRDPFSLDELSQIFTVLQEDKYYSHYHDFCL
;
A
#
# COMPACT_ATOMS: atom_id res chain seq x y z
N MET A 1 29.82 53.92 0.22
CA MET A 1 28.43 53.98 -0.30
C MET A 1 27.70 52.69 0.11
N PRO A 2 26.73 52.72 1.04
CA PRO A 2 25.97 51.51 1.37
C PRO A 2 25.05 51.15 0.20
N ARG A 3 25.15 49.92 -0.32
CA ARG A 3 24.29 49.41 -1.40
C ARG A 3 22.82 49.53 -0.99
N LYS A 4 22.03 50.33 -1.72
CA LYS A 4 20.57 50.41 -1.56
C LYS A 4 20.00 49.00 -1.67
N LYS A 5 19.34 48.52 -0.61
CA LYS A 5 18.59 47.26 -0.61
C LYS A 5 17.50 47.38 -1.67
N GLN A 6 17.65 46.64 -2.77
CA GLN A 6 16.66 46.59 -3.84
C GLN A 6 15.37 46.02 -3.26
N ARG A 7 14.30 46.81 -3.29
CA ARG A 7 12.98 46.38 -2.79
C ARG A 7 12.38 45.47 -3.85
N ASN A 8 11.86 44.32 -3.43
CA ASN A 8 11.14 43.41 -4.30
C ASN A 8 9.93 44.12 -4.94
N GLN A 9 9.68 43.83 -6.20
CA GLN A 9 8.54 44.40 -6.93
C GLN A 9 7.22 43.91 -6.30
N LYS A 10 6.18 44.74 -6.37
CA LYS A 10 4.84 44.37 -5.88
C LYS A 10 4.39 43.09 -6.59
N GLY A 11 3.96 42.09 -5.83
CA GLY A 11 3.54 40.78 -6.36
C GLY A 11 4.64 39.71 -6.41
N SER A 12 5.93 40.04 -6.27
CA SER A 12 6.99 39.02 -6.27
C SER A 12 7.15 38.32 -4.92
N VAL A 13 7.44 37.02 -4.96
CA VAL A 13 7.64 36.15 -3.80
C VAL A 13 9.12 35.79 -3.67
N ALA A 14 9.77 36.32 -2.63
CA ALA A 14 11.17 36.02 -2.37
C ALA A 14 11.35 34.79 -1.49
N ILE A 15 12.31 33.95 -1.86
CA ILE A 15 12.79 32.83 -1.05
C ILE A 15 13.89 33.37 -0.14
N VAL A 16 13.65 33.33 1.17
CA VAL A 16 14.57 33.80 2.21
C VAL A 16 14.89 32.68 3.19
N LEU A 17 16.12 32.69 3.71
CA LEU A 17 16.53 31.76 4.75
C LEU A 17 16.07 32.24 6.13
N ARG A 18 15.77 31.29 7.02
CA ARG A 18 15.26 31.50 8.39
C ARG A 18 16.00 30.58 9.36
N GLY A 19 16.01 30.97 10.65
CA GLY A 19 16.61 30.22 11.76
C GLY A 19 17.89 30.88 12.27
N LYS A 20 18.29 30.57 13.51
CA LYS A 20 19.56 31.07 14.10
C LYS A 20 20.77 30.68 13.23
N SER A 21 20.69 29.51 12.59
CA SER A 21 21.71 28.98 11.67
C SER A 21 21.50 29.34 10.20
N LYS A 22 20.38 29.99 9.83
CA LYS A 22 19.99 30.32 8.43
C LYS A 22 19.85 29.12 7.48
N ASP A 23 19.44 27.96 7.99
CA ASP A 23 19.37 26.73 7.18
C ASP A 23 17.98 26.41 6.63
N MET A 24 16.93 27.17 6.98
CA MET A 24 15.54 26.84 6.60
C MET A 24 14.96 27.79 5.57
N LEU A 25 14.32 27.24 4.54
CA LEU A 25 13.66 27.99 3.49
C LEU A 25 12.32 28.59 3.96
N SER A 26 12.08 29.84 3.60
CA SER A 26 10.84 30.58 3.87
C SER A 26 10.49 31.45 2.67
N LEU A 27 9.20 31.67 2.45
CA LEU A 27 8.67 32.57 1.43
C LEU A 27 8.29 33.90 2.07
N GLN A 28 8.61 34.99 1.40
CA GLN A 28 8.33 36.35 1.85
C GLN A 28 7.79 37.21 0.70
N PHE A 29 6.62 37.80 0.92
CA PHE A 29 5.93 38.63 -0.08
C PHE A 29 5.00 39.63 0.62
N SER A 30 4.36 40.50 -0.15
CA SER A 30 3.41 41.48 0.37
C SER A 30 2.05 41.28 -0.28
N TYR A 31 1.00 41.21 0.52
CA TYR A 31 -0.38 41.07 0.06
C TYR A 31 -1.29 42.00 0.87
N LYS A 32 -2.17 42.75 0.20
CA LYS A 32 -3.07 43.77 0.80
C LYS A 32 -2.38 44.71 1.81
N GLY A 33 -1.19 45.19 1.46
CA GLY A 33 -0.42 46.14 2.29
C GLY A 33 0.25 45.52 3.53
N LYS A 34 0.10 44.21 3.77
CA LYS A 34 0.76 43.48 4.87
C LYS A 34 1.89 42.60 4.33
N GLN A 35 3.02 42.62 5.01
CA GLN A 35 4.14 41.74 4.68
C GLN A 35 3.88 40.35 5.25
N GLN A 36 3.78 39.36 4.37
CA GLN A 36 3.57 37.96 4.71
C GLN A 36 4.91 37.22 4.68
N ARG A 37 5.12 36.36 5.69
CA ARG A 37 6.26 35.45 5.76
C ARG A 37 5.78 34.08 6.18
N ARG A 38 6.09 33.06 5.38
CA ARG A 38 5.77 31.67 5.70
C ARG A 38 7.00 30.79 5.62
N ALA A 39 7.18 29.93 6.62
CA ALA A 39 8.25 28.95 6.62
C ALA A 39 7.78 27.68 5.92
N LEU A 40 8.63 27.11 5.06
CA LEU A 40 8.35 25.85 4.38
C LEU A 40 8.77 24.63 5.20
N GLY A 41 9.55 24.83 6.28
CA GLY A 41 10.09 23.73 7.09
C GLY A 41 11.19 22.91 6.40
N LEU A 42 11.58 23.27 5.18
CA LEU A 42 12.59 22.58 4.39
C LEU A 42 13.99 23.16 4.66
N LYS A 43 14.99 22.29 4.77
CA LYS A 43 16.41 22.69 4.81
C LYS A 43 16.87 23.21 3.44
N ASP A 44 17.84 24.12 3.43
CA ASP A 44 18.44 24.63 2.19
C ASP A 44 19.20 23.51 1.47
N SER A 45 18.63 23.04 0.37
CA SER A 45 19.24 22.09 -0.56
C SER A 45 18.83 22.48 -1.99
N PRO A 46 19.60 22.11 -3.03
CA PRO A 46 19.26 22.44 -4.42
C PRO A 46 17.84 22.00 -4.81
N LEU A 47 17.45 20.79 -4.40
CA LEU A 47 16.12 20.22 -4.65
C LEU A 47 15.02 21.00 -3.91
N ASN A 48 15.21 21.27 -2.63
CA ASN A 48 14.24 22.00 -1.82
C ASN A 48 14.09 23.45 -2.27
N ARG A 49 15.16 24.05 -2.78
CA ARG A 49 15.14 25.40 -3.35
C ARG A 49 14.37 25.45 -4.66
N GLN A 50 14.46 24.41 -5.50
CA GLN A 50 13.63 24.28 -6.70
C GLN A 50 12.15 24.11 -6.35
N TYR A 51 11.83 23.28 -5.36
CA TYR A 51 10.47 23.14 -4.84
C TYR A 51 9.91 24.46 -4.30
N ALA A 52 10.72 25.19 -3.51
CA ALA A 52 10.35 26.52 -3.00
C ALA A 52 10.12 27.54 -4.13
N LYS A 53 10.87 27.46 -5.24
CA LYS A 53 10.61 28.28 -6.44
C LYS A 53 9.27 27.93 -7.10
N GLY A 54 8.94 26.65 -7.18
CA GLY A 54 7.64 26.19 -7.71
C GLY A 54 6.47 26.76 -6.90
N ILE A 55 6.55 26.69 -5.56
CA ILE A 55 5.52 27.29 -4.69
C ILE A 55 5.49 28.81 -4.83
N ALA A 56 6.66 29.46 -4.89
CA ALA A 56 6.74 30.91 -5.08
C ALA A 56 6.04 31.34 -6.38
N ALA A 57 6.29 30.66 -7.50
CA ALA A 57 5.64 30.95 -8.78
C ALA A 57 4.12 30.75 -8.74
N LYS A 58 3.63 29.70 -8.05
CA LYS A 58 2.18 29.47 -7.84
C LYS A 58 1.54 30.64 -7.08
N ILE A 59 2.18 31.10 -6.00
CA ILE A 59 1.71 32.26 -5.22
C ILE A 59 1.78 33.54 -6.05
N GLU A 60 2.84 33.77 -6.83
CA GLU A 60 2.97 34.93 -7.72
C GLU A 60 1.83 34.98 -8.75
N ALA A 61 1.50 33.83 -9.35
CA ALA A 61 0.36 33.73 -10.27
C ALA A 61 -0.96 34.05 -9.56
N ASP A 62 -1.23 33.44 -8.41
CA ASP A 62 -2.48 33.68 -7.66
C ASP A 62 -2.59 35.14 -7.15
N LEU A 63 -1.47 35.78 -6.83
CA LEU A 63 -1.44 37.22 -6.50
C LEU A 63 -1.74 38.10 -7.72
N ALA A 64 -1.35 37.68 -8.93
CA ALA A 64 -1.64 38.41 -10.17
C ALA A 64 -3.12 38.31 -10.56
N PHE A 65 -3.77 37.18 -10.27
CA PHE A 65 -5.19 36.95 -10.55
C PHE A 65 -6.14 37.24 -9.37
N ASP A 66 -5.63 37.83 -8.28
CA ASP A 66 -6.36 38.10 -7.03
C ASP A 66 -7.09 36.87 -6.44
N CYS A 67 -6.57 35.68 -6.72
CA CYS A 67 -7.10 34.37 -6.27
C CYS A 67 -6.27 33.78 -5.11
N PHE A 68 -5.55 34.64 -4.37
CA PHE A 68 -4.62 34.20 -3.35
C PHE A 68 -5.33 33.63 -2.11
N ASP A 69 -5.06 32.34 -1.82
CA ASP A 69 -5.51 31.68 -0.60
C ASP A 69 -4.69 32.10 0.65
N GLU A 70 -5.30 32.89 1.53
CA GLU A 70 -4.69 33.36 2.79
C GLU A 70 -4.39 32.24 3.79
N THR A 71 -5.06 31.08 3.68
CA THR A 71 -4.85 29.93 4.57
C THR A 71 -3.59 29.14 4.24
N PHE A 72 -3.02 29.38 3.05
CA PHE A 72 -1.89 28.64 2.47
C PHE A 72 -2.13 27.14 2.27
N ALA A 73 -3.35 26.64 2.49
CA ALA A 73 -3.68 25.23 2.32
C ALA A 73 -3.41 24.79 0.88
N LYS A 74 -3.77 25.62 -0.11
CA LYS A 74 -3.53 25.38 -1.55
C LYS A 74 -2.06 25.19 -1.94
N TYR A 75 -1.14 25.82 -1.21
CA TYR A 75 0.28 25.86 -1.58
C TYR A 75 1.15 24.88 -0.78
N LEU A 76 0.67 24.46 0.39
CA LEU A 76 1.33 23.52 1.28
C LEU A 76 0.71 22.13 1.23
N SER A 77 -0.44 21.97 0.58
CA SER A 77 -0.96 20.66 0.22
C SER A 77 0.02 19.99 -0.73
N THR A 78 0.94 19.22 -0.16
CA THR A 78 1.72 18.19 -0.88
C THR A 78 0.80 17.14 -1.51
N ASN A 79 -0.50 17.20 -1.23
CA ASN A 79 -1.54 16.50 -1.95
C ASN A 79 -1.96 17.38 -3.15
N GLU A 80 -1.06 17.56 -4.12
CA GLU A 80 -1.56 17.41 -5.48
C GLU A 80 -2.20 16.03 -5.48
N THR A 81 -3.53 16.01 -5.47
CA THR A 81 -4.30 14.87 -5.94
C THR A 81 -3.89 14.67 -7.39
N VAL A 82 -2.72 14.03 -7.59
CA VAL A 82 -2.67 12.90 -8.50
C VAL A 82 -3.95 12.15 -8.17
N ALA A 83 -4.86 12.01 -9.12
CA ALA A 83 -5.95 11.07 -8.98
C ALA A 83 -5.25 9.76 -8.61
N ASP A 84 -5.23 9.46 -7.30
CA ASP A 84 -4.45 8.38 -6.73
C ASP A 84 -5.27 7.17 -7.11
N THR A 85 -5.09 6.74 -8.36
CA THR A 85 -5.73 5.54 -8.90
C THR A 85 -5.31 4.46 -7.92
N PRO A 86 -6.26 3.96 -7.10
CA PRO A 86 -5.90 3.15 -5.96
C PRO A 86 -5.08 1.98 -6.48
N THR A 87 -3.89 1.79 -5.92
CA THR A 87 -3.01 0.74 -6.41
C THR A 87 -3.72 -0.61 -6.22
N THR A 88 -3.33 -1.63 -6.98
CA THR A 88 -3.91 -2.97 -6.79
C THR A 88 -3.74 -3.48 -5.35
N ILE A 89 -2.69 -3.05 -4.66
CA ILE A 89 -2.46 -3.36 -3.25
C ILE A 89 -3.51 -2.69 -2.36
N ASP A 90 -3.82 -1.41 -2.62
CA ASP A 90 -4.83 -0.66 -1.86
C ASP A 90 -6.22 -1.26 -2.07
N LEU A 91 -6.57 -1.55 -3.32
CA LEU A 91 -7.83 -2.23 -3.67
C LEU A 91 -7.95 -3.59 -2.97
N PHE A 92 -6.88 -4.39 -2.99
CA PHE A 92 -6.89 -5.70 -2.34
C PHE A 92 -6.97 -5.59 -0.81
N THR A 93 -6.37 -4.53 -0.24
CA THR A 93 -6.46 -4.24 1.20
C THR A 93 -7.89 -3.86 1.59
N GLN A 94 -8.56 -3.00 0.82
CA GLN A 94 -9.97 -2.66 1.01
C GLN A 94 -10.86 -3.90 0.89
N PHE A 95 -10.64 -4.74 -0.13
CA PHE A 95 -11.34 -6.01 -0.28
C PHE A 95 -11.15 -6.94 0.94
N THR A 96 -9.93 -7.03 1.46
CA THR A 96 -9.62 -7.83 2.65
C THR A 96 -10.40 -7.33 3.86
N GLU A 97 -10.52 -6.01 4.03
CA GLU A 97 -11.27 -5.40 5.11
C GLU A 97 -12.78 -5.63 4.97
N THR A 98 -13.34 -5.51 3.76
CA THR A 98 -14.74 -5.86 3.49
C THR A 98 -15.02 -7.32 3.83
N ARG A 99 -14.11 -8.24 3.49
CA ARG A 99 -14.23 -9.66 3.83
C ARG A 99 -14.12 -9.92 5.33
N ARG A 100 -13.30 -9.14 6.04
CA ARG A 100 -13.19 -9.18 7.51
C ARG A 100 -14.51 -8.80 8.17
N GLN A 101 -15.11 -7.71 7.72
CA GLN A 101 -16.41 -7.23 8.22
C GLN A 101 -17.53 -8.22 7.89
N GLY A 102 -17.45 -8.89 6.74
CA GLY A 102 -18.37 -9.98 6.36
C GLY A 102 -18.17 -11.31 7.09
N GLY A 103 -17.39 -11.36 8.18
CA GLY A 103 -17.25 -12.54 9.04
C GLY A 103 -16.16 -13.53 8.62
N THR A 104 -15.23 -13.16 7.74
CA THR A 104 -14.08 -14.02 7.42
C THR A 104 -13.17 -14.17 8.65
N SER A 105 -12.81 -15.41 9.00
CA SER A 105 -11.96 -15.67 10.17
C SER A 105 -10.58 -14.99 10.06
N SER A 106 -10.09 -14.48 11.20
CA SER A 106 -8.77 -13.85 11.30
C SER A 106 -7.65 -14.78 10.82
N GLN A 107 -7.76 -16.08 11.09
CA GLN A 107 -6.80 -17.08 10.63
C GLN A 107 -6.73 -17.16 9.11
N ARG A 108 -7.88 -17.10 8.42
CA ARG A 108 -7.92 -17.13 6.95
C ARG A 108 -7.35 -15.84 6.35
N ILE A 109 -7.65 -14.69 6.94
CA ILE A 109 -7.06 -13.41 6.54
C ILE A 109 -5.53 -13.48 6.66
N HIS A 110 -5.03 -13.97 7.79
CA HIS A 110 -3.59 -14.07 8.02
C HIS A 110 -2.91 -15.06 7.06
N SER A 111 -3.45 -16.27 6.91
CA SER A 111 -2.81 -17.36 6.16
C SER A 111 -2.98 -17.28 4.64
N VAL A 112 -4.02 -16.60 4.15
CA VAL A 112 -4.33 -16.55 2.70
C VAL A 112 -4.24 -15.14 2.13
N TYR A 113 -4.84 -14.14 2.77
CA TYR A 113 -4.91 -12.79 2.21
C TYR A 113 -3.58 -12.03 2.34
N LYS A 114 -2.93 -12.07 3.52
CA LYS A 114 -1.64 -11.38 3.73
C LYS A 114 -0.53 -11.86 2.77
N PRO A 115 -0.36 -13.17 2.49
CA PRO A 115 0.61 -13.62 1.50
C PRO A 115 0.35 -13.08 0.09
N ILE A 116 -0.91 -12.88 -0.30
CA ILE A 116 -1.23 -12.28 -1.61
C ILE A 116 -0.77 -10.83 -1.65
N ILE A 117 -0.99 -10.04 -0.59
CA ILE A 117 -0.46 -8.68 -0.49
C ILE A 117 1.05 -8.67 -0.65
N SER A 118 1.79 -9.56 0.04
CA SER A 118 3.24 -9.66 -0.12
C SER A 118 3.65 -10.00 -1.55
N ASN A 119 2.91 -10.87 -2.23
CA ASN A 119 3.18 -11.18 -3.64
C ASN A 119 2.82 -10.02 -4.59
N LEU A 120 1.77 -9.26 -4.31
CA LEU A 120 1.44 -8.03 -5.06
C LEU A 120 2.54 -6.97 -4.89
N THR A 121 3.04 -6.78 -3.67
CA THR A 121 4.19 -5.88 -3.41
C THR A 121 5.42 -6.32 -4.19
N ARG A 122 5.69 -7.63 -4.28
CA ARG A 122 6.81 -8.16 -5.08
C ARG A 122 6.60 -8.04 -6.58
N PHE A 123 5.35 -8.14 -7.04
CA PHE A 123 5.00 -7.97 -8.45
C PHE A 123 5.23 -6.53 -8.89
N GLY A 124 4.90 -5.56 -8.03
CA GLY A 124 5.26 -4.15 -8.22
C GLY A 124 4.56 -3.46 -9.41
N GLN A 125 3.54 -4.10 -9.99
CA GLN A 125 2.76 -3.56 -11.11
C GLN A 125 1.28 -3.49 -10.74
N VAL A 126 0.58 -2.51 -11.30
CA VAL A 126 -0.88 -2.36 -11.16
C VAL A 126 -1.58 -3.28 -12.16
N ILE A 127 -2.53 -4.08 -11.69
CA ILE A 127 -3.34 -4.97 -12.53
C ILE A 127 -4.52 -4.17 -13.11
N GLU A 128 -4.38 -3.78 -14.36
CA GLU A 128 -5.38 -2.98 -15.11
C GLU A 128 -5.98 -3.76 -16.27
N ASP A 129 -5.33 -4.85 -16.70
CA ASP A 129 -5.69 -5.65 -17.85
C ASP A 129 -5.54 -7.16 -17.59
N GLU A 130 -6.04 -7.97 -18.51
CA GLU A 130 -5.90 -9.43 -18.46
C GLU A 130 -4.42 -9.86 -18.53
N ALA A 131 -3.58 -9.15 -19.29
CA ALA A 131 -2.18 -9.50 -19.49
C ALA A 131 -1.39 -9.46 -18.17
N ARG A 132 -1.53 -8.40 -17.38
CA ARG A 132 -0.91 -8.25 -16.06
C ARG A 132 -1.55 -9.18 -15.04
N ALA A 133 -2.85 -9.43 -15.12
CA ALA A 133 -3.51 -10.43 -14.27
C ALA A 133 -2.90 -11.82 -14.50
N ARG A 134 -2.64 -12.19 -15.77
CA ARG A 134 -2.00 -13.45 -16.14
C ARG A 134 -0.55 -13.52 -15.68
N ALA A 135 0.23 -12.45 -15.90
CA ALA A 135 1.61 -12.35 -15.41
C ALA A 135 1.68 -12.52 -13.87
N PHE A 136 0.75 -11.93 -13.13
CA PHE A 136 0.68 -12.11 -11.68
C PHE A 136 0.34 -13.55 -11.29
N VAL A 137 -0.61 -14.19 -11.97
CA VAL A 137 -0.94 -15.60 -11.71
C VAL A 137 0.23 -16.52 -12.04
N ASP A 138 0.98 -16.25 -13.09
CA ASP A 138 2.16 -17.03 -13.46
C ASP A 138 3.30 -16.87 -12.44
N LEU A 139 3.45 -15.67 -11.85
CA LEU A 139 4.33 -15.45 -10.69
C LEU A 139 3.91 -16.28 -9.47
N LEU A 140 2.61 -16.44 -9.21
CA LEU A 140 2.13 -17.28 -8.12
C LEU A 140 2.43 -18.76 -8.39
N ARG A 141 2.19 -19.21 -9.62
CA ARG A 141 2.41 -20.61 -10.04
C ARG A 141 3.88 -21.01 -10.01
N SER A 142 4.80 -20.10 -10.28
CA SER A 142 6.24 -20.40 -10.23
C SER A 142 6.77 -20.60 -8.80
N ARG A 143 6.01 -20.16 -7.78
CA ARG A 143 6.45 -20.14 -6.38
C ARG A 143 5.62 -20.99 -5.44
N GLN A 144 4.47 -21.47 -5.89
CA GLN A 144 3.48 -22.15 -5.05
C GLN A 144 3.08 -23.48 -5.67
N SER A 145 2.70 -24.44 -4.83
CA SER A 145 2.15 -25.70 -5.33
C SER A 145 0.87 -25.45 -6.15
N PRO A 146 0.54 -26.32 -7.11
CA PRO A 146 -0.68 -26.18 -7.92
C PRO A 146 -1.96 -26.08 -7.07
N GLY A 147 -1.98 -26.71 -5.90
CA GLY A 147 -3.08 -26.62 -4.94
C GLY A 147 -3.27 -25.20 -4.42
N ILE A 148 -2.20 -24.58 -3.91
CA ILE A 148 -2.19 -23.23 -3.34
C ILE A 148 -2.39 -22.18 -4.43
N ALA A 149 -1.74 -22.32 -5.59
CA ALA A 149 -1.92 -21.41 -6.72
C ALA A 149 -3.40 -21.37 -7.18
N ASN A 150 -4.08 -22.53 -7.23
CA ASN A 150 -5.51 -22.60 -7.57
C ASN A 150 -6.43 -22.01 -6.49
N GLN A 151 -6.07 -22.15 -5.20
CA GLN A 151 -6.78 -21.51 -4.09
C GLN A 151 -6.66 -19.99 -4.20
N ASN A 152 -5.45 -19.48 -4.42
CA ASN A 152 -5.19 -18.05 -4.60
C ASN A 152 -5.88 -17.51 -5.84
N LEU A 153 -5.85 -18.23 -6.97
CA LEU A 153 -6.59 -17.85 -8.18
C LEU A 153 -8.10 -17.73 -7.91
N SER A 154 -8.67 -18.64 -7.11
CA SER A 154 -10.10 -18.56 -6.77
C SER A 154 -10.40 -17.31 -5.94
N LEU A 155 -9.52 -16.94 -5.01
CA LEU A 155 -9.64 -15.70 -4.25
C LEU A 155 -9.47 -14.46 -5.15
N LEU A 156 -8.52 -14.47 -6.09
CA LEU A 156 -8.31 -13.38 -7.05
C LEU A 156 -9.51 -13.20 -7.98
N LYS A 157 -10.17 -14.28 -8.40
CA LYS A 157 -11.44 -14.19 -9.13
C LYS A 157 -12.52 -13.50 -8.28
N SER A 158 -12.64 -13.84 -7.00
CA SER A 158 -13.57 -13.16 -6.09
C SER A 158 -13.22 -11.69 -5.85
N PHE A 159 -11.94 -11.35 -5.79
CA PHE A 159 -11.45 -9.97 -5.73
C PHE A 159 -11.84 -9.19 -6.99
N GLY A 160 -11.55 -9.73 -8.17
CA GLY A 160 -11.92 -9.08 -9.43
C GLY A 160 -13.43 -8.90 -9.59
N SER A 161 -14.25 -9.84 -9.10
CA SER A 161 -15.71 -9.66 -9.07
C SER A 161 -16.11 -8.52 -8.15
N TRP A 162 -15.51 -8.42 -6.96
CA TRP A 162 -15.74 -7.30 -6.05
C TRP A 162 -15.33 -5.95 -6.66
N CYS A 163 -14.23 -5.89 -7.42
CA CYS A 163 -13.83 -4.68 -8.14
C CYS A 163 -14.85 -4.26 -9.21
N VAL A 164 -15.51 -5.22 -9.86
CA VAL A 164 -16.60 -4.94 -10.80
C VAL A 164 -17.84 -4.46 -10.06
N ASP A 165 -18.23 -5.14 -8.97
CA ASP A 165 -19.40 -4.79 -8.18
C ASP A 165 -19.30 -3.38 -7.56
N THR A 166 -18.08 -2.95 -7.23
CA THR A 166 -17.78 -1.60 -6.70
C THR A 166 -17.56 -0.55 -7.79
N GLY A 167 -17.63 -0.93 -9.07
CA GLY A 167 -17.45 -0.03 -10.21
C GLY A 167 -16.00 0.44 -10.44
N VAL A 168 -15.02 -0.18 -9.78
CA VAL A 168 -13.60 0.13 -9.96
C VAL A 168 -13.08 -0.43 -11.28
N TRP A 169 -13.49 -1.65 -11.63
CA TRP A 169 -13.13 -2.30 -12.89
C TRP A 169 -14.37 -2.49 -13.76
N SER A 170 -14.20 -2.36 -15.07
CA SER A 170 -15.27 -2.66 -16.03
C SER A 170 -15.53 -4.16 -16.16
N GLU A 171 -14.48 -4.98 -15.99
CA GLU A 171 -14.57 -6.44 -16.07
C GLU A 171 -13.58 -7.14 -15.13
N ASN A 172 -13.80 -8.44 -14.91
CA ASN A 172 -12.95 -9.25 -14.03
C ASN A 172 -11.81 -9.91 -14.83
N HIS A 173 -10.64 -9.28 -14.79
CA HIS A 173 -9.42 -9.73 -15.47
C HIS A 173 -8.94 -11.15 -15.08
N PHE A 174 -9.33 -11.67 -13.91
CA PHE A 174 -8.94 -13.02 -13.45
C PHE A 174 -9.90 -14.13 -13.91
N LYS A 175 -11.11 -13.78 -14.37
CA LYS A 175 -12.13 -14.73 -14.80
C LYS A 175 -11.66 -15.65 -15.94
N PRO A 176 -11.03 -15.17 -17.03
CA PRO A 176 -10.61 -16.01 -18.16
C PRO A 176 -9.47 -16.98 -17.82
N ILE A 177 -8.73 -16.73 -16.73
CA ILE A 177 -7.56 -17.54 -16.37
C ILE A 177 -8.00 -18.92 -15.87
N ALA A 178 -7.55 -19.97 -16.57
CA ALA A 178 -7.86 -21.36 -16.24
C ALA A 178 -7.12 -21.84 -14.98
N ARG A 179 -7.73 -22.79 -14.26
CA ARG A 179 -7.09 -23.47 -13.13
C ARG A 179 -6.05 -24.46 -13.63
N LEU A 180 -4.98 -24.66 -12.85
CA LEU A 180 -4.04 -25.75 -13.10
C LEU A 180 -4.71 -27.08 -12.80
N LYS A 181 -4.49 -28.08 -13.66
CA LYS A 181 -4.92 -29.45 -13.40
C LYS A 181 -4.18 -29.94 -12.16
N ARG A 182 -4.91 -30.33 -11.12
CA ARG A 182 -4.31 -31.02 -9.98
C ARG A 182 -3.98 -32.43 -10.41
N VAL A 183 -2.72 -32.82 -10.24
CA VAL A 183 -2.38 -34.24 -10.18
C VAL A 183 -2.83 -34.70 -8.81
N ASN A 184 -3.68 -35.71 -8.75
CA ASN A 184 -4.04 -36.37 -7.50
C ASN A 184 -2.79 -37.13 -7.04
N THR A 185 -1.88 -36.46 -6.34
CA THR A 185 -0.89 -37.15 -5.52
C THR A 185 -1.67 -37.82 -4.40
N VAL A 186 -1.67 -39.15 -4.39
CA VAL A 186 -2.09 -39.96 -3.24
C VAL A 186 -1.34 -39.40 -2.03
N SER A 187 -2.04 -39.23 -0.89
CA SER A 187 -1.38 -38.79 0.34
C SER A 187 -0.24 -39.75 0.64
N ASP A 188 1.00 -39.27 0.61
CA ASP A 188 2.21 -40.04 0.91
C ASP A 188 2.34 -40.39 2.40
N ARG A 189 1.29 -40.12 3.18
CA ARG A 189 1.23 -40.44 4.59
C ARG A 189 0.32 -41.63 4.74
N ASP A 190 0.92 -42.76 5.05
CA ASP A 190 0.19 -43.93 5.49
C ASP A 190 -0.51 -43.61 6.82
N PRO A 191 -1.76 -44.06 7.00
CA PRO A 191 -2.40 -44.00 8.31
C PRO A 191 -1.63 -44.88 9.30
N PHE A 192 -1.65 -44.51 10.58
CA PHE A 192 -1.05 -45.34 11.63
C PHE A 192 -1.66 -46.74 11.61
N SER A 193 -0.79 -47.75 11.62
CA SER A 193 -1.16 -49.14 11.85
C SER A 193 -1.60 -49.37 13.29
N LEU A 194 -2.31 -50.47 13.54
CA LEU A 194 -2.74 -50.84 14.90
C LEU A 194 -1.54 -51.05 15.84
N ASP A 195 -0.43 -51.58 15.32
CA ASP A 195 0.79 -51.78 16.10
C ASP A 195 1.44 -50.45 16.48
N GLU A 196 1.54 -49.51 15.53
CA GLU A 196 2.03 -48.15 15.81
C GLU A 196 1.15 -47.43 16.83
N LEU A 197 -0.18 -47.58 16.75
CA LEU A 197 -1.09 -47.03 17.76
C LEU A 197 -0.84 -47.64 19.14
N SER A 198 -0.68 -48.95 19.24
CA SER A 198 -0.34 -49.61 20.50
C SER A 198 0.98 -49.10 21.07
N GLN A 199 2.02 -48.95 20.25
CA GLN A 199 3.30 -48.39 20.67
C GLN A 199 3.17 -46.93 21.14
N ILE A 200 2.41 -46.10 20.41
CA ILE A 200 2.14 -44.71 20.81
C ILE A 200 1.44 -44.66 22.17
N PHE A 201 0.44 -45.53 22.41
CA PHE A 201 -0.26 -45.56 23.69
C PHE A 201 0.63 -46.03 24.84
N THR A 202 1.44 -47.08 24.65
CA THR A 202 2.39 -47.53 25.67
C THR A 202 3.39 -46.43 26.02
N VAL A 203 3.97 -45.76 25.03
CA VAL A 203 4.91 -44.65 25.26
C VAL A 203 4.20 -43.50 25.99
N LEU A 204 2.98 -43.16 25.59
CA LEU A 204 2.21 -42.10 26.26
C LEU A 204 1.94 -42.46 27.72
N GLN A 205 1.59 -43.72 28.02
CA GLN A 205 1.33 -44.21 29.37
C GLN A 205 2.57 -44.17 30.28
N GLU A 206 3.75 -44.50 29.74
CA GLU A 206 5.00 -44.54 30.50
C GLU A 206 5.72 -43.18 30.58
N ASP A 207 5.29 -42.19 29.80
CA ASP A 207 5.94 -40.89 29.74
C ASP A 207 5.76 -40.10 31.05
N LYS A 208 6.89 -39.68 31.63
CA LYS A 208 6.96 -38.94 32.89
C LYS A 208 6.17 -37.62 32.87
N TYR A 209 6.08 -36.96 31.71
CA TYR A 209 5.46 -35.65 31.57
C TYR A 209 4.07 -35.72 30.96
N TYR A 210 3.80 -36.68 30.08
CA TYR A 210 2.59 -36.74 29.26
C TYR A 210 1.65 -37.92 29.55
N SER A 211 1.97 -38.78 30.52
CA SER A 211 1.09 -39.88 30.97
C SER A 211 -0.32 -39.48 31.36
N HIS A 212 -0.50 -38.27 31.90
CA HIS A 212 -1.83 -37.75 32.23
C HIS A 212 -2.73 -37.49 31.00
N TYR A 213 -2.19 -37.50 29.78
CA TYR A 213 -2.99 -37.42 28.55
C TYR A 213 -3.48 -38.79 28.05
N HIS A 214 -2.92 -39.89 28.56
CA HIS A 214 -3.28 -41.25 28.13
C HIS A 214 -4.78 -41.51 28.22
N ASP A 215 -5.41 -41.10 29.33
CA ASP A 215 -6.83 -41.33 29.58
C ASP A 215 -7.77 -40.55 28.64
N PHE A 216 -7.27 -39.51 27.96
CA PHE A 216 -8.02 -38.74 26.97
C PHE A 216 -7.93 -39.31 25.56
N CYS A 217 -7.10 -40.34 25.34
CA CYS A 217 -6.89 -40.96 24.04
C CYS A 217 -7.50 -42.36 23.92
N LEU A 218 -8.13 -42.87 24.99
CA LEU A 218 -8.96 -44.08 25.03
C LEU A 218 -10.40 -43.78 24.61
#